data_AF-A0A372QB20-F1
#
_entry.id   AF-A0A372QB20-F1
#
_cell.length_a   1.000
_cell.length_b   1.000
_cell.length_c   1.000
_cell.angle_alpha   90.00
_cell.angle_beta   90.00
_cell.angle_gamma   90.00
#
_symmetry.space_group_name_H-M   'P 1'
#
loop_
_entity.id
_entity.type
_entity.pdbx_description
1 polymer ?
#
loop_
_entity_poly.entity_id
_entity_poly.type
_entity_poly.pdbx_seq_one_letter_code
_entity_poly.pdbx_strand_id
1 'polypeptide(L)'
;MILLPECLNALKYSVFWQNNDNPSLKKFLDFRFNSGNLENQTIEHSRYRSELDTISTYYTETSEVGRIVRKCKKDFADDKNSRTIKLFWNKQDIAMESEIIDEEAQLQWKKGTLEFERTGLNYLQATSSAVQEKQISSYTSYKQSTSKFATSTTQLRLQG
;
A
#
# COMPACT_ATOMS: atom_id res chain seq x y z
N MET A 1 -21.60 32.96 4.98
CA MET A 1 -20.59 33.72 4.23
C MET A 1 -21.04 33.77 2.79
N ILE A 2 -21.59 34.90 2.35
CA ILE A 2 -22.05 35.07 0.97
C ILE A 2 -20.93 35.72 0.17
N LEU A 3 -20.42 35.00 -0.83
CA LEU A 3 -19.35 35.46 -1.70
C LEU A 3 -19.90 35.94 -3.05
N LEU A 4 -19.39 37.08 -3.52
CA LEU A 4 -19.50 37.60 -4.87
C LEU A 4 -19.06 36.53 -5.90
N PRO A 5 -19.76 36.42 -7.05
CA PRO A 5 -19.41 35.47 -8.10
C PRO A 5 -17.96 35.58 -8.59
N GLU A 6 -17.42 36.79 -8.71
CA GLU A 6 -16.05 37.03 -9.15
C GLU A 6 -15.02 36.49 -8.15
N CYS A 7 -15.34 36.57 -6.85
CA CYS A 7 -14.52 35.98 -5.81
C CYS A 7 -14.60 34.45 -5.87
N LEU A 8 -15.79 33.87 -6.00
CA LEU A 8 -15.96 32.41 -6.13
C LEU A 8 -15.20 31.85 -7.35
N ASN A 9 -15.21 32.55 -8.48
CA ASN A 9 -14.49 32.14 -9.68
C ASN A 9 -12.96 32.17 -9.51
N ALA A 10 -12.45 32.97 -8.59
CA ALA A 10 -11.01 33.04 -8.28
C ALA A 10 -10.55 31.98 -7.28
N LEU A 11 -11.49 31.26 -6.63
CA LEU A 11 -11.20 30.24 -5.64
C LEU A 11 -11.14 28.85 -6.29
N LYS A 12 -10.07 28.11 -5.99
CA LYS A 12 -9.93 26.72 -6.43
C LYS A 12 -10.93 25.81 -5.71
N TYR A 13 -11.23 26.11 -4.45
CA TYR A 13 -12.16 25.34 -3.63
C TYR A 13 -13.44 26.12 -3.33
N SER A 14 -13.98 26.80 -4.34
CA SER A 14 -15.19 27.64 -4.23
C SER A 14 -16.38 26.92 -3.58
N VAL A 15 -16.59 25.64 -3.89
CA VAL A 15 -17.64 24.79 -3.30
C VAL A 15 -17.54 24.70 -1.77
N PHE A 16 -16.33 24.67 -1.22
CA PHE A 16 -16.14 24.67 0.24
C PHE A 16 -16.64 25.98 0.85
N TRP A 17 -16.23 27.11 0.28
CA TRP A 17 -16.55 28.44 0.81
C TRP A 17 -18.02 28.83 0.64
N GLN A 18 -18.64 28.40 -0.45
CA GLN A 18 -20.06 28.67 -0.70
C GLN A 18 -20.97 27.99 0.33
N ASN A 19 -20.54 26.84 0.87
CA ASN A 19 -21.33 26.02 1.79
C ASN A 19 -20.90 26.15 3.26
N ASN A 20 -20.01 27.08 3.60
CA ASN A 20 -19.53 27.25 4.99
C ASN A 20 -19.65 28.69 5.48
N ASP A 21 -20.57 28.91 6.41
CA ASP A 21 -20.72 30.21 7.08
C ASP A 21 -19.64 30.49 8.12
N ASN A 22 -19.06 29.43 8.69
CA ASN A 22 -17.99 29.52 9.67
C ASN A 22 -16.84 28.58 9.27
N PRO A 23 -16.03 28.96 8.26
CA PRO A 23 -14.94 28.15 7.78
C PRO A 23 -13.81 28.07 8.82
N SER A 24 -13.20 26.91 8.94
CA SER A 24 -12.00 26.68 9.76
C SER A 24 -11.05 25.74 9.03
N LEU A 25 -9.78 25.71 9.46
CA LEU A 25 -8.80 24.80 8.87
C LEU A 25 -9.27 23.34 8.98
N LYS A 26 -9.81 22.93 10.14
CA LYS A 26 -10.30 21.56 10.33
C LYS A 26 -11.40 21.18 9.34
N LYS A 27 -12.39 22.05 9.13
CA LYS A 27 -13.48 21.81 8.17
C LYS A 27 -12.97 21.75 6.74
N PHE A 28 -11.98 22.58 6.41
CA PHE A 28 -11.33 22.53 5.11
C PHE A 28 -10.61 21.20 4.90
N LEU A 29 -9.85 20.72 5.89
CA LEU A 29 -9.19 19.42 5.82
C LEU A 29 -10.19 18.26 5.70
N ASP A 30 -11.32 18.31 6.42
CA ASP A 30 -12.37 17.29 6.29
C ASP A 30 -12.99 17.28 4.89
N PHE A 31 -13.24 18.45 4.31
CA PHE A 31 -13.70 18.58 2.93
C PHE A 31 -12.69 17.98 1.94
N ARG A 32 -11.39 18.26 2.12
CA ARG A 32 -10.32 17.74 1.26
C ARG A 32 -10.16 16.22 1.43
N PHE A 33 -10.26 15.71 2.65
CA PHE A 33 -10.25 14.28 2.96
C PHE A 33 -11.40 13.54 2.26
N ASN A 34 -12.63 14.06 2.39
CA ASN A 34 -13.81 13.47 1.76
C ASN A 34 -13.77 13.52 0.22
N SER A 35 -12.93 14.39 -0.35
CA SER A 35 -12.70 14.46 -1.81
C SER A 35 -11.73 13.39 -2.31
N GLY A 36 -11.09 12.62 -1.42
CA GLY A 36 -10.20 11.51 -1.76
C GLY A 36 -8.84 11.91 -2.35
N ASN A 37 -8.52 13.20 -2.40
CA ASN A 37 -7.27 13.73 -2.96
C ASN A 37 -6.55 14.67 -1.98
N LEU A 38 -6.63 14.34 -0.69
CA LEU A 38 -5.92 15.05 0.37
C LEU A 38 -4.41 14.90 0.18
N GLU A 39 -3.69 16.01 0.11
CA GLU A 39 -2.23 16.01 0.07
C GLU A 39 -1.63 16.21 1.47
N ASN A 40 -0.30 16.25 1.56
CA ASN A 40 0.38 16.42 2.83
C ASN A 40 0.02 17.74 3.54
N GLN A 41 0.29 17.75 4.84
CA GLN A 41 0.00 18.85 5.76
C GLN A 41 0.43 20.22 5.24
N THR A 42 1.67 20.34 4.79
CA THR A 42 2.24 21.62 4.34
C THR A 42 1.49 22.17 3.14
N ILE A 43 1.14 21.31 2.18
CA ILE A 43 0.42 21.70 0.97
C ILE A 43 -1.01 22.13 1.30
N GLU A 44 -1.74 21.34 2.10
CA GLU A 44 -3.14 21.66 2.41
C GLU A 44 -3.28 22.89 3.31
N HIS A 45 -2.34 23.11 4.23
CA HIS A 45 -2.29 24.35 5.03
C HIS A 45 -2.01 25.57 4.15
N SER A 46 -1.08 25.46 3.19
CA SER A 46 -0.77 26.52 2.23
C SER A 46 -1.98 26.85 1.36
N ARG A 47 -2.71 25.83 0.88
CA ARG A 47 -3.94 25.99 0.09
C ARG A 47 -5.01 26.76 0.85
N TYR A 48 -5.32 26.34 2.08
CA TYR A 48 -6.29 27.03 2.91
C TYR A 48 -5.90 28.50 3.12
N ARG A 49 -4.61 28.76 3.38
CA ARG A 49 -4.12 30.11 3.57
C ARG A 49 -4.23 30.96 2.29
N SER A 50 -3.85 30.39 1.14
CA SER A 50 -3.93 31.06 -0.15
C SER A 50 -5.36 31.45 -0.49
N GLU A 51 -6.35 30.58 -0.24
CA GLU A 51 -7.76 30.89 -0.46
C GLU A 51 -8.24 32.05 0.41
N LEU A 52 -7.85 32.10 1.70
CA LEU A 52 -8.14 33.23 2.58
C LEU A 52 -7.49 34.54 2.08
N ASP A 53 -6.28 34.46 1.56
CA ASP A 53 -5.57 35.60 0.98
C ASP A 53 -6.27 36.08 -0.30
N THR A 54 -6.71 35.17 -1.18
CA THR A 54 -7.55 35.48 -2.34
C THR A 54 -8.85 36.16 -1.93
N ILE A 55 -9.60 35.63 -0.96
CA ILE A 55 -10.87 36.27 -0.55
C ILE A 55 -10.61 37.69 -0.02
N SER A 56 -9.49 37.90 0.68
CA SER A 56 -9.16 39.22 1.24
C SER A 56 -8.91 40.30 0.18
N THR A 57 -8.63 39.94 -1.08
CA THR A 57 -8.46 40.95 -2.14
C THR A 57 -9.80 41.52 -2.62
N TYR A 58 -10.90 40.81 -2.40
CA TYR A 58 -12.25 41.20 -2.85
C TYR A 58 -13.06 41.94 -1.78
N TYR A 59 -12.71 41.80 -0.50
CA TYR A 59 -13.50 42.36 0.61
C TYR A 59 -12.66 43.23 1.52
N THR A 60 -13.22 44.39 1.86
CA THR A 60 -12.61 45.24 2.88
C THR A 60 -12.69 44.58 4.24
N GLU A 61 -11.70 44.88 5.05
CA GLU A 61 -11.53 44.37 6.41
C GLU A 61 -12.70 44.70 7.37
N THR A 62 -13.52 45.70 7.04
CA THR A 62 -14.70 46.12 7.80
C THR A 62 -15.99 45.40 7.38
N SER A 63 -16.03 44.82 6.18
CA SER A 63 -17.18 44.04 5.70
C SER A 63 -17.39 42.77 6.53
N GLU A 64 -18.60 42.22 6.49
CA GLU A 64 -18.92 40.96 7.18
C GLU A 64 -17.98 39.82 6.75
N VAL A 65 -17.79 39.65 5.44
CA VAL A 65 -16.87 38.65 4.87
C VAL A 65 -15.42 38.94 5.29
N GLY A 66 -14.96 40.19 5.19
CA GLY A 66 -13.61 40.58 5.60
C GLY A 66 -13.35 40.31 7.08
N ARG A 67 -14.35 40.50 7.95
CA ARG A 67 -14.26 40.16 9.37
C ARG A 67 -14.15 38.66 9.60
N ILE A 68 -14.93 37.84 8.88
CA ILE A 68 -14.84 36.38 8.94
C ILE A 68 -13.44 35.91 8.49
N VAL A 69 -12.96 36.38 7.34
CA VAL A 69 -11.65 36.02 6.81
C VAL A 69 -10.51 36.45 7.73
N ARG A 70 -10.58 37.67 8.30
CA ARG A 70 -9.60 38.13 9.29
C ARG A 70 -9.57 37.20 10.51
N LYS A 71 -10.75 36.79 11.01
CA LYS A 71 -10.86 35.83 12.11
C LYS A 71 -10.23 34.48 11.72
N CYS A 72 -10.59 33.91 10.58
CA CYS A 72 -10.02 32.65 10.10
C CYS A 72 -8.49 32.72 9.94
N LYS A 73 -7.94 33.84 9.47
CA LYS A 73 -6.49 34.05 9.35
C LYS A 73 -5.79 34.09 10.70
N LYS A 74 -6.43 34.66 11.73
CA LYS A 74 -5.93 34.67 13.09
C LYS A 74 -6.00 33.26 13.69
N ASP A 75 -7.17 32.64 13.62
CA ASP A 75 -7.43 31.29 14.13
C ASP A 75 -6.48 30.27 13.46
N PHE A 76 -6.18 30.41 12.16
CA PHE A 76 -5.23 29.57 11.44
C PHE A 76 -3.83 29.53 12.08
N ALA A 77 -3.34 30.64 12.64
CA ALA A 77 -2.02 30.69 13.26
C ALA A 77 -1.92 29.73 14.46
N ASP A 78 -3.02 29.59 15.20
CA ASP A 78 -3.15 28.72 16.36
C ASP A 78 -3.57 27.29 15.94
N ASP A 79 -4.58 27.19 15.07
CA ASP A 79 -5.20 25.95 14.61
C ASP A 79 -4.19 25.02 13.94
N LYS A 80 -3.31 25.55 13.09
CA LYS A 80 -2.35 24.73 12.30
C LYS A 80 -1.44 23.86 13.18
N ASN A 81 -1.24 24.27 14.44
CA ASN A 81 -0.44 23.57 15.44
C ASN A 81 -1.27 22.98 16.58
N SER A 82 -2.59 23.12 16.51
CA SER A 82 -3.52 22.63 17.53
C SER A 82 -3.46 21.10 17.65
N ARG A 83 -3.86 20.61 18.83
CA ARG A 83 -3.98 19.16 19.08
C ARG A 83 -4.93 18.49 18.09
N THR A 84 -6.03 19.14 17.73
CA THR A 84 -7.03 18.59 16.81
C THR A 84 -6.45 18.38 15.41
N ILE A 85 -5.71 19.35 14.88
CA ILE A 85 -5.09 19.24 13.55
C ILE A 85 -3.94 18.24 13.56
N LYS A 86 -3.13 18.21 14.63
CA LYS A 86 -2.10 17.17 14.80
C LYS A 86 -2.70 15.76 14.83
N LEU A 87 -3.77 15.56 15.61
CA LEU A 87 -4.46 14.27 15.67
C LEU A 87 -5.09 13.87 14.33
N PHE A 88 -5.55 14.85 13.53
CA PHE A 88 -6.05 14.57 12.19
C PHE A 88 -4.93 13.97 11.32
N TRP A 89 -3.75 14.60 11.26
CA TRP A 89 -2.62 14.11 10.46
C TRP A 89 -2.07 12.78 10.96
N ASN A 90 -1.87 12.63 12.28
CA ASN A 90 -1.41 11.37 12.86
C ASN A 90 -2.32 10.19 12.49
N LYS A 91 -3.63 10.40 12.38
CA LYS A 91 -4.55 9.34 11.95
C LYS A 91 -4.38 8.97 10.48
N GLN A 92 -4.02 9.91 9.62
CA GLN A 92 -3.72 9.64 8.21
C GLN A 92 -2.43 8.85 8.08
N ASP A 93 -1.40 9.23 8.86
CA ASP A 93 -0.12 8.53 8.87
C ASP A 93 -0.29 7.09 9.37
N ILE A 94 -1.01 6.87 10.48
CA ILE A 94 -1.31 5.52 11.00
C ILE A 94 -2.10 4.68 9.99
N ALA A 95 -3.08 5.27 9.30
CA ALA A 95 -3.87 4.55 8.31
C ALA A 95 -2.99 4.07 7.15
N MET A 96 -2.11 4.94 6.65
CA MET A 96 -1.13 4.61 5.60
C MET A 96 -0.12 3.55 6.06
N GLU A 97 0.40 3.67 7.29
CA GLU A 97 1.30 2.66 7.87
C GLU A 97 0.62 1.29 8.00
N SER A 98 -0.65 1.27 8.40
CA SER A 98 -1.43 0.03 8.49
C SER A 98 -1.61 -0.63 7.12
N GLU A 99 -1.89 0.15 6.08
CA GLU A 99 -2.03 -0.36 4.70
C GLU A 99 -0.71 -0.96 4.20
N ILE A 100 0.42 -0.30 4.47
CA ILE A 100 1.76 -0.81 4.14
C ILE A 100 2.03 -2.15 4.85
N ILE A 101 1.70 -2.25 6.14
CA ILE A 101 1.90 -3.49 6.91
C ILE A 101 1.04 -4.64 6.33
N ASP A 102 -0.20 -4.35 5.94
CA ASP A 102 -1.08 -5.35 5.32
C ASP A 102 -0.53 -5.81 3.96
N GLU A 103 -0.02 -4.89 3.13
CA GLU A 103 0.64 -5.22 1.87
C GLU A 103 1.92 -6.06 2.08
N GLU A 104 2.74 -5.70 3.07
CA GLU A 104 3.93 -6.47 3.44
C GLU A 104 3.58 -7.90 3.87
N ALA A 105 2.54 -8.06 4.70
CA ALA A 105 2.07 -9.37 5.11
C ALA A 105 1.62 -10.23 3.92
N GLN A 106 0.90 -9.64 2.96
CA GLN A 106 0.51 -10.32 1.72
C GLN A 106 1.73 -10.75 0.89
N LEU A 107 2.74 -9.89 0.77
CA LEU A 107 3.98 -10.21 0.05
C LEU A 107 4.74 -11.35 0.73
N GLN A 108 4.85 -11.32 2.06
CA GLN A 108 5.48 -12.38 2.83
C GLN A 108 4.77 -13.73 2.65
N TRP A 109 3.43 -13.74 2.70
CA TRP A 109 2.63 -14.94 2.45
C TRP A 109 2.88 -15.53 1.06
N LYS A 110 2.86 -14.69 0.01
CA LYS A 110 3.15 -15.12 -1.36
C LYS A 110 4.55 -15.71 -1.49
N LYS A 111 5.54 -15.06 -0.87
CA LYS A 111 6.93 -15.55 -0.86
C LYS A 111 7.04 -16.91 -0.18
N GLY A 112 6.43 -17.09 0.99
CA GLY A 112 6.43 -18.36 1.71
C GLY A 112 5.76 -19.49 0.92
N THR A 113 4.66 -19.19 0.23
CA THR A 113 3.97 -20.16 -0.64
C THR A 113 4.88 -20.62 -1.79
N LEU A 114 5.58 -19.69 -2.44
CA LEU A 114 6.51 -20.01 -3.53
C LEU A 114 7.72 -20.83 -3.04
N GLU A 115 8.26 -20.51 -1.87
CA GLU A 115 9.36 -21.29 -1.25
C GLU A 115 8.90 -22.71 -0.90
N PHE A 116 7.68 -22.86 -0.38
CA PHE A 116 7.07 -24.16 -0.11
C PHE A 116 6.90 -25.00 -1.37
N GLU A 117 6.32 -24.44 -2.44
CA GLU A 117 6.14 -25.13 -3.72
C GLU A 117 7.49 -25.54 -4.33
N ARG A 118 8.48 -24.64 -4.33
CA ARG A 118 9.83 -24.93 -4.82
C ARG A 118 10.48 -26.07 -4.04
N THR A 119 10.35 -26.05 -2.73
CA THR A 119 10.90 -27.09 -1.84
C THR A 119 10.20 -28.43 -2.10
N GLY A 120 8.87 -28.43 -2.20
CA GLY A 120 8.08 -29.61 -2.53
C GLY A 120 8.48 -30.21 -3.88
N LEU A 121 8.64 -29.38 -4.91
CA LEU A 121 9.08 -29.82 -6.24
C LEU A 121 10.48 -30.45 -6.20
N ASN A 122 11.43 -29.82 -5.48
CA ASN A 122 12.78 -30.35 -5.33
C ASN A 122 12.78 -31.72 -4.65
N TYR A 123 11.98 -31.91 -3.59
CA TYR A 123 11.85 -33.20 -2.91
C TYR A 123 11.23 -34.27 -3.80
N LEU A 124 10.18 -33.92 -4.55
CA LEU A 124 9.56 -34.84 -5.50
C LEU A 124 10.54 -35.28 -6.59
N GLN A 125 11.31 -34.34 -7.14
CA GLN A 125 12.33 -34.63 -8.13
C GLN A 125 13.44 -35.54 -7.56
N ALA A 126 13.96 -35.22 -6.37
CA ALA A 126 15.00 -36.03 -5.72
C ALA A 126 14.52 -37.46 -5.43
N THR A 127 13.27 -37.61 -4.96
CA THR A 127 12.66 -38.91 -4.67
C THR A 127 12.47 -39.71 -5.96
N SER A 128 11.97 -39.06 -7.02
CA SER A 128 11.82 -39.68 -8.33
C SER A 128 13.15 -40.20 -8.87
N SER A 129 14.21 -39.38 -8.81
CA SER A 129 15.56 -39.79 -9.24
C SER A 129 16.07 -40.99 -8.44
N ALA A 130 15.95 -40.97 -7.11
CA ALA A 130 16.40 -42.07 -6.26
C ALA A 130 15.64 -43.39 -6.54
N VAL A 131 14.33 -43.31 -6.82
CA VAL A 131 13.54 -44.49 -7.21
C VAL A 131 14.00 -45.03 -8.56
N GLN A 132 14.24 -44.15 -9.54
CA GLN A 132 14.73 -44.55 -10.86
C GLN A 132 16.13 -45.21 -10.76
N GLU A 133 17.05 -44.61 -10.01
CA GLU A 133 18.39 -45.18 -9.77
C GLU A 133 18.31 -46.57 -9.14
N LYS A 134 17.43 -46.74 -8.13
CA LYS A 134 17.22 -48.03 -7.48
C LYS A 134 16.64 -49.08 -8.43
N GLN A 135 15.68 -48.71 -9.28
CA GLN A 135 15.11 -49.60 -10.29
C GLN A 135 16.15 -50.02 -11.33
N ILE A 136 16.94 -49.06 -11.83
CA ILE A 136 18.03 -49.32 -12.78
C ILE A 136 19.03 -50.29 -12.15
N SER A 137 19.49 -50.02 -10.93
CA SER A 137 20.44 -50.86 -10.18
C SER A 137 19.90 -52.28 -9.97
N SER A 138 18.63 -52.42 -9.59
CA SER A 138 17.99 -53.72 -9.38
C SER A 138 17.98 -54.55 -10.67
N TYR A 139 17.65 -53.92 -11.80
CA TYR A 139 17.61 -54.58 -13.10
C TYR A 139 19.00 -55.00 -13.59
N THR A 140 20.01 -54.14 -13.47
CA THR A 140 21.39 -54.50 -13.84
C THR A 140 21.93 -55.64 -12.97
N SER A 141 21.69 -55.62 -11.65
CA SER A 141 22.07 -56.72 -10.76
C SER A 141 21.39 -58.04 -11.16
N TYR A 142 20.09 -58.02 -11.46
CA TYR A 142 19.38 -59.22 -11.93
C TYR A 142 19.97 -59.78 -13.24
N LYS A 143 20.24 -58.91 -14.23
CA LYS A 143 20.86 -59.30 -15.50
C LYS A 143 22.26 -59.90 -15.33
N GLN A 144 23.07 -59.34 -14.42
CA GLN A 144 24.39 -59.89 -14.12
C GLN A 144 24.32 -61.26 -13.44
N SER A 145 23.41 -61.43 -12.48
CA SER A 145 23.22 -62.71 -11.79
C SER A 145 22.77 -63.80 -12.77
N THR A 146 21.78 -63.53 -13.60
CA THR A 146 21.28 -64.49 -14.61
C THR A 146 22.34 -64.86 -15.66
N SER A 147 23.17 -63.90 -16.09
CA SER A 147 24.33 -64.16 -16.97
C SER A 147 25.37 -65.10 -16.33
N LYS A 148 25.69 -64.89 -15.05
CA LYS A 148 26.62 -65.74 -14.29
C LYS A 148 26.06 -67.15 -14.11
N PHE A 149 24.78 -67.30 -13.81
CA PHE A 149 24.14 -68.61 -13.72
C PHE A 149 24.17 -69.36 -15.06
N ALA A 150 23.90 -68.68 -16.18
CA ALA A 150 23.96 -69.30 -17.50
C ALA A 150 25.38 -69.79 -17.88
N THR A 151 26.42 -69.03 -17.53
CA THR A 151 27.82 -69.42 -17.79
C THR A 151 28.29 -70.56 -16.89
N SER A 152 27.93 -70.58 -15.60
CA SER A 152 28.24 -71.71 -14.69
C SER A 152 27.54 -73.01 -15.08
N THR A 153 26.29 -72.93 -15.57
CA THR A 153 25.54 -74.13 -16.02
C THR A 153 26.13 -74.72 -17.30
N THR A 154 26.74 -73.88 -18.16
CA THR A 154 27.39 -74.32 -19.39
C THR A 154 28.73 -75.02 -19.11
N GLN A 155 29.50 -74.54 -18.13
CA GLN A 155 30.75 -75.23 -17.73
C GLN A 155 30.51 -76.58 -17.07
N LEU A 156 29.47 -76.71 -16.23
CA LEU A 156 29.12 -77.99 -15.58
C LEU A 156 28.63 -79.05 -16.58
N ARG A 157 28.06 -78.65 -17.73
CA ARG A 157 27.66 -79.58 -18.81
C ARG A 157 28.81 -80.04 -19.71
N LEU A 158 29.97 -79.40 -19.64
CA LEU A 158 31.15 -79.73 -20.46
C LEU A 158 32.16 -80.62 -19.72
N GLN A 159 31.94 -80.94 -18.44
CA GLN A 159 32.82 -81.76 -17.59
C GLN A 159 32.24 -83.13 -17.20
N GLY A 160 31.08 -83.53 -17.72
CA GLY A 160 30.49 -84.86 -17.54
C GLY A 160 30.34 -85.57 -18.88
#